data_AF-A0A3P7I3R9-F1
#
_entry.id   AF-A0A3P7I3R9-F1
#
_cell.length_a   1.000
_cell.length_b   1.000
_cell.length_c   1.000
_cell.angle_alpha   90.00
_cell.angle_beta   90.00
_cell.angle_gamma   90.00
#
_symmetry.space_group_name_H-M   'P 1'
#
loop_
_entity.id
_entity.type
_entity.pdbx_description
1 polymer ?
#
loop_
_entity_poly.entity_id
_entity_poly.type
_entity_poly.pdbx_seq_one_letter_code
_entity_poly.pdbx_strand_id
1 'polypeptide(L)'
;MVAFDDAIPRVLSFYDQCPSAAENKYLMVGLNLMFLLASNRLSDFHMLLESVPQHIQTSNPYISTPVRLEQSLMEGAYNKVILTEKTIPSQYYSTFIRIMMDAVRYSLNNG
;
A
#
# COMPACT_ATOMS: atom_id res chain seq x y z
N MET A 1 7.24 3.09 14.78
CA MET A 1 5.97 3.20 14.02
C MET A 1 5.27 4.54 14.23
N VAL A 2 5.28 5.15 15.43
CA VAL A 2 4.62 6.46 15.71
C VAL A 2 5.01 7.58 14.74
N ALA A 3 6.25 7.61 14.25
CA ALA A 3 6.71 8.66 13.33
C ALA A 3 6.02 8.64 11.95
N PHE A 4 5.51 7.48 11.48
CA PHE A 4 4.88 7.39 10.16
C PHE A 4 3.43 7.87 10.20
N ASP A 5 2.70 7.50 11.26
CA ASP A 5 1.31 7.95 11.50
C ASP A 5 1.23 9.49 11.66
N ASP A 6 2.25 10.12 12.26
CA ASP A 6 2.31 11.60 12.40
C ASP A 6 2.80 12.32 11.15
N ALA A 7 3.69 11.71 10.37
CA ALA A 7 4.29 12.35 9.20
C ALA A 7 3.35 12.32 7.98
N ILE A 8 2.61 11.22 7.77
CA ILE A 8 1.75 11.03 6.61
C ILE A 8 0.66 12.12 6.48
N PRO A 9 -0.11 12.47 7.53
CA PRO A 9 -1.13 13.51 7.42
C PRO A 9 -0.55 14.87 7.05
N ARG A 10 0.62 15.22 7.60
CA ARG A 10 1.31 16.48 7.29
C ARG A 10 1.74 16.52 5.83
N VAL A 11 2.29 15.42 5.33
CA VAL A 11 2.72 15.31 3.92
C VAL A 11 1.51 15.38 2.98
N LEU A 12 0.41 14.68 3.29
CA LEU A 12 -0.81 14.74 2.48
C LEU A 12 -1.41 16.16 2.44
N SER A 13 -1.44 16.85 3.59
CA SER A 13 -1.92 18.24 3.67
C SER A 13 -1.09 19.24 2.84
N PHE A 14 0.21 18.98 2.68
CA PHE A 14 1.11 19.79 1.84
C PHE A 14 0.81 19.58 0.35
N TYR A 15 0.54 18.33 -0.07
CA TYR A 15 0.17 18.03 -1.45
C TYR A 15 -1.20 18.60 -1.85
N ASP A 16 -2.13 18.72 -0.92
CA ASP A 16 -3.42 19.39 -1.18
C ASP A 16 -3.26 20.89 -1.44
N GLN A 17 -2.21 21.52 -0.91
CA GLN A 17 -1.91 22.93 -1.10
C GLN A 17 -1.01 23.20 -2.31
N CYS A 18 -0.34 22.17 -2.86
CA CYS A 18 0.60 22.32 -3.97
C CYS A 18 0.33 21.31 -5.11
N PRO A 19 -0.57 21.66 -6.06
CA PRO A 19 -0.97 20.79 -7.17
C PRO A 19 0.18 20.42 -8.11
N SER A 20 1.25 21.24 -8.16
CA SER A 20 2.45 21.00 -8.97
C SER A 20 3.23 19.75 -8.55
N ALA A 21 3.00 19.22 -7.34
CA ALA A 21 3.68 18.02 -6.83
C ALA A 21 2.76 16.77 -6.80
N ALA A 22 1.63 16.83 -7.50
CA ALA A 22 0.60 15.78 -7.54
C ALA A 22 1.11 14.40 -7.97
N GLU A 23 2.21 14.32 -8.72
CA GLU A 23 2.82 13.05 -9.13
C GLU A 23 3.29 12.23 -7.91
N ASN A 24 3.82 12.90 -6.88
CA ASN A 24 4.27 12.26 -5.64
C ASN A 24 3.14 12.03 -4.62
N LYS A 25 1.99 12.70 -4.78
CA LYS A 25 0.82 12.53 -3.91
C LYS A 25 0.35 11.07 -3.92
N TYR A 26 0.18 10.48 -5.10
CA TYR A 26 -0.28 9.10 -5.21
C TYR A 26 0.75 8.07 -4.77
N LEU A 27 2.05 8.38 -4.93
CA LEU A 27 3.11 7.56 -4.35
C LEU A 27 2.97 7.50 -2.82
N MET A 28 2.74 8.65 -2.16
CA MET A 28 2.56 8.70 -0.70
C MET A 28 1.29 7.98 -0.24
N VAL A 29 0.18 8.15 -0.97
CA VAL A 29 -1.07 7.42 -0.68
C VAL A 29 -0.84 5.91 -0.79
N GLY A 30 -0.19 5.46 -1.87
CA GLY A 30 0.09 4.03 -2.05
C GLY A 30 1.06 3.46 -1.00
N LEU A 31 2.04 4.25 -0.53
CA LEU A 31 2.88 3.85 0.60
C LEU A 31 2.08 3.71 1.90
N ASN A 32 1.13 4.61 2.14
CA ASN A 32 0.24 4.50 3.29
C ASN A 32 -0.66 3.26 3.19
N LEU A 33 -1.21 2.97 2.00
CA LEU A 33 -1.97 1.75 1.76
C LEU A 33 -1.13 0.49 2.05
N MET A 34 0.12 0.44 1.61
CA MET A 34 1.03 -0.67 1.93
C MET A 34 1.31 -0.80 3.43
N PHE A 35 1.47 0.33 4.13
CA PHE A 35 1.67 0.35 5.57
C PHE A 35 0.44 -0.18 6.33
N LEU A 36 -0.76 0.25 5.95
CA LEU A 36 -2.01 -0.20 6.55
C LEU A 36 -2.23 -1.70 6.30
N LEU A 37 -1.94 -2.17 5.08
CA LEU A 37 -2.01 -3.59 4.73
C LEU A 37 -1.00 -4.43 5.55
N ALA A 38 0.25 -3.98 5.64
CA ALA A 38 1.28 -4.67 6.42
C ALA A 38 1.00 -4.67 7.93
N SER A 39 0.24 -3.69 8.43
CA SER A 39 -0.18 -3.58 9.83
C SER A 39 -1.51 -4.30 10.11
N ASN A 40 -2.07 -5.00 9.13
CA ASN A 40 -3.39 -5.65 9.22
C ASN A 40 -4.54 -4.69 9.58
N ARG A 41 -4.43 -3.41 9.19
CA ARG A 41 -5.43 -2.34 9.41
C ARG A 41 -6.32 -2.19 8.18
N LEU A 42 -7.07 -3.24 7.84
CA LEU A 42 -7.88 -3.28 6.61
C LEU A 42 -9.01 -2.23 6.59
N SER A 43 -9.61 -1.90 7.73
CA SER A 43 -10.66 -0.86 7.79
C SER A 43 -10.14 0.50 7.36
N ASP A 44 -8.98 0.91 7.87
CA ASP A 44 -8.33 2.18 7.50
C ASP A 44 -7.85 2.14 6.04
N PHE A 45 -7.42 0.96 5.57
CA PHE A 45 -7.02 0.76 4.18
C PHE A 45 -8.18 1.07 3.22
N HIS A 46 -9.36 0.50 3.47
CA HIS A 46 -10.54 0.74 2.63
C HIS A 46 -11.02 2.19 2.73
N MET A 47 -11.01 2.79 3.92
CA MET A 47 -11.37 4.20 4.10
C MET A 47 -10.44 5.14 3.31
N LEU A 48 -9.13 4.88 3.32
CA LEU A 48 -8.18 5.64 2.52
C LEU A 48 -8.39 5.41 1.02
N LEU A 49 -8.66 4.17 0.59
CA LEU A 49 -8.91 3.85 -0.81
C LEU A 49 -10.18 4.55 -1.34
N GLU A 50 -11.23 4.65 -0.53
CA GLU A 50 -12.47 5.37 -0.86
C GLU A 50 -12.25 6.87 -1.09
N SER A 51 -11.26 7.48 -0.41
CA SER A 51 -10.89 8.88 -0.63
C SER A 51 -10.22 9.13 -1.98
N VAL A 52 -9.70 8.07 -2.64
CA VAL A 52 -9.01 8.18 -3.93
C VAL A 52 -10.03 8.05 -5.07
N PRO A 53 -10.01 8.95 -6.07
CA PRO A 53 -10.90 8.86 -7.22
C PRO A 53 -10.77 7.53 -7.96
N GLN A 54 -11.91 6.93 -8.34
CA GLN A 54 -11.96 5.59 -8.96
C GLN A 54 -11.09 5.46 -10.22
N HIS A 55 -10.99 6.53 -11.03
CA HIS A 55 -10.13 6.53 -12.22
C HIS A 55 -8.63 6.39 -11.89
N ILE A 56 -8.20 6.91 -10.73
CA ILE A 56 -6.81 6.78 -10.25
C ILE A 56 -6.58 5.39 -9.66
N GLN A 57 -7.57 4.81 -8.99
CA GLN A 57 -7.42 3.47 -8.39
C GLN A 57 -7.02 2.42 -9.44
N THR A 58 -7.56 2.53 -10.66
CA THR A 58 -7.24 1.63 -11.78
C THR A 58 -6.09 2.12 -12.64
N SER A 59 -5.99 3.44 -12.90
CA SER A 59 -4.97 3.99 -13.80
C SER A 59 -3.59 4.17 -13.15
N ASN A 60 -3.52 4.32 -11.82
CA ASN A 60 -2.26 4.62 -11.14
C ASN A 60 -1.63 3.36 -10.53
N PRO A 61 -0.39 3.00 -10.91
CA PRO A 61 0.26 1.79 -10.44
C PRO A 61 0.58 1.84 -8.93
N TYR A 62 0.72 3.03 -8.33
CA TYR A 62 0.95 3.18 -6.89
C TYR A 62 -0.27 2.80 -6.04
N ILE A 63 -1.49 2.92 -6.60
CA ILE A 63 -2.74 2.60 -5.90
C ILE A 63 -3.22 1.20 -6.23
N SER A 64 -3.16 0.79 -7.50
CA SER A 64 -3.59 -0.55 -7.93
C SER A 64 -2.71 -1.67 -7.35
N THR A 65 -1.44 -1.40 -7.05
CA THR A 65 -0.52 -2.40 -6.50
C THR A 65 -0.92 -2.87 -5.09
N PRO A 66 -1.15 -1.97 -4.10
CA PRO A 66 -1.70 -2.35 -2.80
C PRO A 66 -3.03 -3.10 -2.87
N VAL A 67 -3.94 -2.69 -3.76
CA VAL A 67 -5.25 -3.36 -3.93
C VAL A 67 -5.08 -4.81 -4.42
N ARG A 68 -4.22 -5.03 -5.42
CA ARG A 68 -3.92 -6.39 -5.90
C ARG A 68 -3.25 -7.26 -4.85
N LEU A 69 -2.40 -6.67 -4.01
CA LEU A 69 -1.74 -7.36 -2.91
C LEU A 69 -2.75 -7.79 -1.85
N GLU A 70 -3.64 -6.90 -1.44
CA GLU A 70 -4.71 -7.19 -0.48
C GLU A 70 -5.58 -8.36 -0.97
N GLN A 71 -6.06 -8.31 -2.21
CA GLN A 71 -6.83 -9.40 -2.82
C GLN A 71 -6.04 -10.71 -2.87
N SER A 72 -4.75 -10.64 -3.25
CA SER A 72 -3.90 -11.84 -3.32
C SER A 72 -3.66 -12.46 -1.95
N LEU A 73 -3.56 -11.64 -0.89
CA LEU A 73 -3.43 -12.12 0.48
C LEU A 73 -4.74 -12.75 0.98
N MET A 74 -5.88 -12.12 0.69
CA MET A 74 -7.20 -12.62 1.07
C MET A 74 -7.53 -13.95 0.37
N GLU A 75 -7.15 -14.11 -0.90
CA GLU A 75 -7.29 -15.37 -1.66
C GLU A 75 -6.25 -16.44 -1.28
N GLY A 76 -5.25 -16.12 -0.43
CA GLY A 76 -4.10 -17.01 -0.17
C GLY A 76 -3.21 -17.24 -1.39
N ALA A 77 -3.33 -16.39 -2.42
CA ALA A 77 -2.62 -16.49 -3.69
C ALA A 77 -1.20 -15.90 -3.59
N TYR A 78 -0.35 -16.47 -2.74
CA TYR A 78 1.01 -15.97 -2.47
C TYR A 78 1.92 -15.87 -3.71
N ASN A 79 1.67 -16.72 -4.71
CA ASN A 79 2.35 -16.64 -6.00
C ASN A 79 2.12 -15.28 -6.68
N LYS A 80 0.92 -14.70 -6.56
CA LYS A 80 0.60 -13.37 -7.11
C LYS A 80 1.31 -12.25 -6.34
N VAL A 81 1.51 -12.42 -5.03
CA VAL A 81 2.29 -11.47 -4.20
C VAL A 81 3.76 -11.43 -4.65
N ILE A 82 4.36 -12.60 -4.88
CA ILE A 82 5.75 -12.71 -5.38
C ILE A 82 5.89 -12.11 -6.79
N LEU A 83 4.89 -12.33 -7.67
CA LEU A 83 4.87 -11.69 -8.99
C LEU A 83 4.74 -10.16 -8.89
N THR A 84 3.99 -9.69 -7.90
CA THR A 84 3.84 -8.25 -7.66
C THR A 84 5.15 -7.62 -7.17
N GLU A 85 5.93 -8.32 -6.36
CA GLU A 85 7.29 -7.89 -5.95
C GLU A 85 8.19 -7.58 -7.17
N LYS A 86 8.07 -8.36 -8.25
CA LYS A 86 8.84 -8.17 -9.49
C LYS A 86 8.32 -7.03 -10.36
N THR A 87 7.12 -6.52 -10.09
CA THR A 87 6.43 -5.52 -10.90
C THR A 87 6.10 -4.26 -10.09
N ILE A 88 6.80 -4.05 -8.97
CA ILE A 88 6.57 -2.89 -8.11
C ILE A 88 6.87 -1.59 -8.86
N PRO A 89 5.99 -0.58 -8.72
CA PRO A 89 6.21 0.72 -9.36
C PRO A 89 7.31 1.54 -8.68
N SER A 90 7.69 1.18 -7.45
CA SER A 90 8.75 1.85 -6.71
C SER A 90 9.43 0.90 -5.72
N GLN A 91 10.74 1.06 -5.56
CA GLN A 91 11.57 0.29 -4.63
C GLN A 91 11.07 0.38 -3.18
N TYR A 92 10.39 1.46 -2.79
CA TYR A 92 9.89 1.63 -1.42
C TYR A 92 8.84 0.58 -1.03
N TYR A 93 8.18 -0.05 -2.00
CA TYR A 93 7.15 -1.07 -1.77
C TYR A 93 7.78 -2.42 -1.38
N SER A 94 9.01 -2.68 -1.81
CA SER A 94 9.71 -3.95 -1.55
C SER A 94 9.82 -4.27 -0.06
N THR A 95 10.06 -3.25 0.77
CA THR A 95 10.20 -3.43 2.22
C THR A 95 8.89 -3.90 2.85
N PHE A 96 7.76 -3.30 2.47
CA PHE A 96 6.45 -3.69 2.95
C PHE A 96 6.04 -5.08 2.45
N ILE A 97 6.28 -5.40 1.17
CA ILE A 97 5.99 -6.73 0.60
C ILE A 97 6.76 -7.82 1.35
N ARG A 98 8.05 -7.60 1.63
CA ARG A 98 8.87 -8.54 2.38
C ARG A 98 8.33 -8.78 3.79
N ILE A 99 7.98 -7.71 4.51
CA ILE A 99 7.39 -7.82 5.85
C ILE A 99 6.09 -8.64 5.82
N MET A 100 5.21 -8.38 4.86
CA MET A 100 3.96 -9.12 4.70
C MET A 100 4.19 -10.60 4.37
N MET A 101 5.11 -10.89 3.44
CA MET A 101 5.46 -12.27 3.08
C MET A 101 6.06 -13.05 4.24
N ASP A 102 6.90 -12.41 5.05
CA ASP A 102 7.49 -13.05 6.23
C ASP A 102 6.42 -13.33 7.30
N ALA A 103 5.48 -12.40 7.52
CA ALA A 103 4.36 -12.60 8.44
C ALA A 103 3.44 -13.76 8.01
N VAL A 104 3.14 -13.84 6.71
CA VAL A 104 2.37 -14.94 6.12
C VAL A 104 3.10 -16.28 6.24
N ARG A 105 4.39 -16.33 5.93
CA ARG A 105 5.17 -17.57 6.08
C ARG A 105 5.22 -18.04 7.52
N TYR A 106 5.32 -17.10 8.46
CA TYR A 106 5.30 -17.40 9.88
C TYR A 106 3.95 -17.99 10.31
N SER A 107 2.81 -17.47 9.81
CA SER A 107 1.49 -18.01 10.14
C SER A 107 1.25 -19.40 9.53
N LEU A 108 1.77 -19.68 8.33
CA LEU A 108 1.67 -21.01 7.70
C LEU A 108 2.55 -22.07 8.36
N ASN A 109 3.73 -21.70 8.86
CA ASN A 109 4.65 -22.64 9.50
C ASN A 109 4.31 -22.95 10.96
N ASN A 110 3.49 -22.12 11.60
CA ASN A 110 3.09 -22.26 13.02
C ASN A 110 1.59 -22.53 13.21
N GLY A 111 0.88 -22.95 12.16
CA GLY A 111 -0.51 -23.42 12.22
C GLY A 111 -0.59 -24.93 12.05
#